data_AF-A0A355BIB7-F1
#
_entry.id   AF-A0A355BIB7-F1
#
_cell.length_a   1.000
_cell.length_b   1.000
_cell.length_c   1.000
_cell.angle_alpha   90.00
_cell.angle_beta   90.00
_cell.angle_gamma   90.00
#
_symmetry.space_group_name_H-M   'P 1'
#
loop_
_entity.id
_entity.type
_entity.pdbx_description
1 polymer ?
#
loop_
_entity_poly.entity_id
_entity_poly.type
_entity_poly.pdbx_seq_one_letter_code
_entity_poly.pdbx_strand_id
1 'polypeptide(L)'
;IFQEPMTALNPVLTIGEQIGEVLEVHKSMPLKSEANRKRCVELLAMVGIPRPEAIAQEYPHQLSGGMRQRVMIAMALACDPRLIIADEPTTALDVTIQAQVLDLMRQLKE
;
A
#
# COMPACT_ATOMS: atom_id res chain seq x y z
N ILE A 1 6.77 7.13 -6.48
CA ILE A 1 6.86 6.55 -5.11
C ILE A 1 8.10 7.15 -4.46
N PHE A 2 7.99 7.70 -3.24
CA PHE A 2 9.07 8.49 -2.61
C PHE A 2 10.25 7.63 -2.12
N GLN A 3 11.43 8.25 -2.04
CA GLN A 3 12.71 7.60 -1.69
C GLN A 3 12.89 7.29 -0.20
N GLU A 4 12.09 7.88 0.70
CA GLU A 4 12.20 7.64 2.15
C GLU A 4 10.87 7.17 2.75
N PRO A 5 10.68 5.86 2.96
CA PRO A 5 9.43 5.34 3.55
C PRO A 5 9.15 5.84 4.96
N MET A 6 10.20 6.31 5.65
CA MET A 6 10.15 6.79 7.02
C MET A 6 9.42 8.13 7.16
N THR A 7 9.36 8.95 6.10
CA THR A 7 8.67 10.24 6.11
C THR A 7 7.28 10.18 5.47
N ALA A 8 6.99 9.14 4.68
CA ALA A 8 5.71 9.00 4.00
C ALA A 8 4.61 8.39 4.87
N LEU A 9 4.96 7.55 5.85
CA LEU A 9 4.02 6.94 6.78
C LEU A 9 3.97 7.71 8.10
N ASN A 10 2.77 8.00 8.58
CA ASN A 10 2.55 8.60 9.88
C ASN A 10 2.84 7.56 10.99
N PRO A 11 3.84 7.78 11.86
CA PRO A 11 4.27 6.79 12.85
C PRO A 11 3.26 6.52 13.97
N VAL A 12 2.27 7.40 14.16
CA VAL A 12 1.25 7.27 15.23
C VAL A 12 -0.06 6.65 14.76
N LEU A 13 -0.17 6.34 13.47
CA LEU A 13 -1.34 5.69 12.89
C LEU A 13 -0.99 4.25 12.48
N THR A 14 -1.97 3.35 12.57
CA THR A 14 -1.81 2.00 12.03
C THR A 14 -1.73 2.02 10.50
N ILE A 15 -1.20 0.95 9.90
CA ILE A 15 -1.14 0.81 8.44
C ILE A 15 -2.56 0.84 7.83
N GLY A 16 -3.51 0.17 8.46
CA GLY A 16 -4.90 0.10 8.00
C GLY A 16 -5.60 1.45 8.03
N GLU A 17 -5.37 2.26 9.07
CA GLU A 17 -5.91 3.62 9.16
C GLU A 17 -5.36 4.51 8.05
N GLN A 18 -4.05 4.46 7.79
CA GLN A 18 -3.41 5.30 6.76
C GLN A 18 -3.89 4.94 5.34
N ILE A 19 -4.02 3.65 5.03
CA ILE A 19 -4.61 3.23 3.75
C ILE A 19 -6.10 3.60 3.72
N GLY A 20 -6.79 3.46 4.84
CA GLY A 20 -8.21 3.76 4.98
C GLY A 20 -8.54 5.24 4.78
N GLU A 21 -7.69 6.15 5.24
CA GLU A 21 -7.80 7.59 5.00
C GLU A 21 -7.75 7.92 3.51
N VAL A 22 -6.85 7.27 2.76
CA VAL A 22 -6.76 7.44 1.30
C VAL A 22 -8.06 7.01 0.62
N LEU A 23 -8.63 5.87 1.05
CA LEU A 23 -9.91 5.37 0.53
C LEU A 23 -11.09 6.25 0.92
N GLU A 24 -11.08 6.82 2.11
CA GLU A 24 -12.12 7.74 2.57
C GLU A 24 -12.13 9.02 1.72
N VAL A 25 -10.95 9.63 1.55
CA VAL A 25 -10.79 10.89 0.82
C VAL A 25 -11.09 10.72 -0.67
N HIS A 26 -10.62 9.64 -1.30
CA HIS A 26 -10.65 9.50 -2.77
C HIS A 26 -11.74 8.57 -3.31
N LYS A 27 -12.32 7.70 -2.48
CA LYS A 27 -13.32 6.71 -2.90
C LYS A 27 -14.63 6.79 -2.10
N SER A 28 -14.77 7.80 -1.23
CA SER A 28 -15.95 7.99 -0.38
C SER A 28 -16.29 6.75 0.45
N MET A 29 -15.27 5.99 0.87
CA MET A 29 -15.41 4.83 1.74
C MET A 29 -15.16 5.25 3.20
N PRO A 30 -16.19 5.41 4.05
CA PRO A 30 -16.00 5.93 5.41
C PRO A 30 -14.98 5.09 6.18
N LEU A 31 -14.10 5.73 6.95
CA LEU A 31 -12.95 5.07 7.59
C LEU A 31 -13.35 3.86 8.45
N LYS A 32 -14.47 3.98 9.18
CA LYS A 32 -14.98 2.92 10.08
C LYS A 32 -15.85 1.88 9.38
N SER A 33 -16.04 1.98 8.06
CA SER A 33 -16.87 1.03 7.33
C SER A 33 -16.15 -0.31 7.13
N GLU A 34 -16.91 -1.40 7.15
CA GLU A 34 -16.38 -2.74 6.85
C GLU A 34 -15.80 -2.81 5.43
N ALA A 35 -16.41 -2.09 4.47
CA ALA A 35 -15.94 -1.99 3.09
C ALA A 35 -14.53 -1.38 3.02
N ASN A 36 -14.28 -0.29 3.74
CA ASN A 36 -12.96 0.34 3.82
C ASN A 36 -11.93 -0.65 4.40
N ARG A 37 -12.24 -1.25 5.56
CA ARG A 37 -11.34 -2.23 6.19
C ARG A 37 -11.00 -3.40 5.26
N LYS A 38 -12.01 -3.96 4.58
CA LYS A 38 -11.83 -5.06 3.64
C LYS A 38 -10.94 -4.64 2.47
N ARG A 39 -11.15 -3.45 1.91
CA ARG A 39 -10.34 -2.93 0.81
C ARG A 39 -8.89 -2.68 1.22
N CYS A 40 -8.64 -2.19 2.44
CA CYS A 40 -7.28 -2.07 2.97
C CYS A 40 -6.55 -3.41 3.00
N VAL A 41 -7.22 -4.47 3.49
CA VAL A 41 -6.65 -5.82 3.54
C VAL A 41 -6.38 -6.36 2.13
N GLU A 42 -7.30 -6.16 1.19
CA GLU A 42 -7.11 -6.53 -0.22
C GLU A 42 -5.88 -5.83 -0.83
N LEU A 43 -5.74 -4.52 -0.60
CA LEU A 43 -4.59 -3.74 -1.08
C LEU A 43 -3.26 -4.24 -0.53
N LEU A 44 -3.21 -4.55 0.77
CA LEU A 44 -2.03 -5.15 1.40
C LEU A 44 -1.72 -6.54 0.83
N ALA A 45 -2.74 -7.37 0.61
CA ALA A 45 -2.57 -8.68 -0.01
C ALA A 45 -2.03 -8.57 -1.45
N MET A 46 -2.54 -7.62 -2.23
CA MET A 46 -2.12 -7.39 -3.62
C MET A 46 -0.64 -7.01 -3.76
N VAL A 47 -0.07 -6.31 -2.77
CA VAL A 47 1.37 -5.98 -2.75
C VAL A 47 2.23 -7.04 -2.03
N GLY A 48 1.64 -8.21 -1.75
CA GLY A 48 2.34 -9.35 -1.16
C GLY A 48 2.71 -9.17 0.31
N ILE A 49 1.97 -8.38 1.08
CA ILE A 49 2.17 -8.30 2.53
C ILE A 49 1.69 -9.62 3.17
N PRO A 50 2.52 -10.31 3.97
CA PRO A 50 2.09 -11.51 4.67
C PRO A 50 1.13 -11.17 5.81
N ARG A 51 0.07 -11.98 6.00
CA ARG A 51 -0.95 -11.77 7.05
C ARG A 51 -1.54 -10.35 7.02
N PRO A 52 -2.13 -9.93 5.89
CA PRO A 52 -2.53 -8.53 5.66
C PRO A 52 -3.50 -7.98 6.72
N GLU A 53 -4.37 -8.83 7.30
CA GLU A 53 -5.28 -8.45 8.39
C GLU A 53 -4.55 -8.08 9.69
N ALA A 54 -3.44 -8.77 9.97
CA ALA A 54 -2.60 -8.48 11.13
C ALA A 54 -1.78 -7.22 10.88
N ILE A 55 -1.14 -7.12 9.70
CA ILE A 55 -0.31 -5.96 9.35
C ILE A 55 -1.14 -4.68 9.25
N ALA A 56 -2.41 -4.75 8.85
CA ALA A 56 -3.31 -3.60 8.88
C ALA A 56 -3.46 -2.99 10.28
N GLN A 57 -3.21 -3.76 11.35
CA GLN A 57 -3.30 -3.30 12.74
C GLN A 57 -1.94 -2.90 13.33
N GLU A 58 -0.85 -3.12 12.59
CA GLU A 58 0.49 -2.73 13.01
C GLU A 58 0.81 -1.27 12.66
N TYR A 59 1.81 -0.72 13.33
CA TYR A 59 2.35 0.62 13.11
C TYR A 59 3.61 0.56 12.23
N PRO A 60 3.96 1.64 11.50
CA PRO A 60 5.10 1.66 10.58
C PRO A 60 6.44 1.20 11.18
N HIS A 61 6.68 1.47 12.47
CA HIS A 61 7.91 1.10 13.16
C HIS A 61 8.02 -0.41 13.45
N GLN A 62 6.92 -1.16 13.34
CA GLN A 62 6.89 -2.62 13.51
C GLN A 62 7.22 -3.37 12.22
N LEU A 63 7.19 -2.68 11.07
CA LEU A 63 7.42 -3.27 9.75
C LEU A 63 8.91 -3.21 9.37
N SER A 64 9.36 -4.17 8.55
CA SER A 64 10.66 -4.08 7.89
C SER A 64 10.65 -2.96 6.83
N GLY A 65 11.84 -2.51 6.39
CA GLY A 65 11.94 -1.49 5.33
C GLY A 65 11.21 -1.90 4.05
N GLY A 66 11.36 -3.15 3.61
CA GLY A 66 10.67 -3.69 2.43
C GLY A 66 9.15 -3.77 2.62
N MET A 67 8.67 -4.08 3.83
CA MET A 67 7.23 -4.06 4.12
C MET A 67 6.67 -2.63 4.10
N ARG A 68 7.36 -1.65 4.68
CA ARG A 68 6.97 -0.23 4.59
C ARG A 68 6.88 0.24 3.14
N GLN A 69 7.82 -0.16 2.30
CA GLN A 69 7.79 0.16 0.88
C GLN A 69 6.59 -0.46 0.16
N ARG A 70 6.27 -1.74 0.43
CA ARG A 70 5.06 -2.39 -0.10
C ARG A 70 3.77 -1.69 0.35
N VAL A 71 3.70 -1.27 1.61
CA VAL A 71 2.56 -0.47 2.11
C VAL A 71 2.41 0.83 1.31
N MET A 72 3.51 1.54 1.03
CA MET A 72 3.44 2.75 0.20
C MET A 72 2.94 2.47 -1.22
N ILE A 73 3.34 1.33 -1.81
CA ILE A 73 2.80 0.90 -3.11
C ILE A 73 1.29 0.65 -2.99
N ALA A 74 0.83 -0.01 -1.92
CA ALA A 74 -0.59 -0.26 -1.68
C ALA A 74 -1.38 1.06 -1.54
N MET A 75 -0.86 2.04 -0.82
CA MET A 75 -1.46 3.38 -0.73
C MET A 75 -1.53 4.07 -2.09
N ALA A 76 -0.48 3.98 -2.91
CA ALA A 76 -0.49 4.54 -4.26
C ALA A 76 -1.55 3.87 -5.16
N LEU A 77 -1.73 2.56 -5.01
CA LEU A 77 -2.73 1.77 -5.75
C LEU A 77 -4.15 2.02 -5.26
N ALA A 78 -4.35 2.39 -4.00
CA ALA A 78 -5.68 2.67 -3.42
C ALA A 78 -6.45 3.75 -4.18
N CYS A 79 -5.74 4.67 -4.85
CA CYS A 79 -6.32 5.72 -5.66
C CYS A 79 -6.77 5.28 -7.07
N ASP A 80 -6.55 4.02 -7.47
CA ASP A 80 -6.66 3.52 -8.85
C ASP A 80 -5.98 4.45 -9.88
N PRO A 81 -4.66 4.67 -9.75
CA PRO A 81 -3.95 5.63 -10.59
C PRO A 81 -3.87 5.15 -12.04
N ARG A 82 -4.19 6.04 -12.99
CA ARG A 82 -3.99 5.79 -14.42
C ARG A 82 -2.52 5.82 -14.85
N LEU A 83 -1.64 6.36 -14.02
CA LEU A 83 -0.20 6.52 -14.25
C LEU A 83 0.53 6.50 -12.91
N ILE A 84 1.55 5.65 -12.78
CA ILE A 84 2.47 5.63 -11.63
C ILE A 84 3.85 6.05 -12.14
N ILE A 85 4.40 7.11 -11.55
CA ILE A 85 5.80 7.52 -11.78
C ILE A 85 6.61 7.08 -10.56
N ALA A 86 7.55 6.18 -10.79
CA ALA A 86 8.52 5.72 -9.79
C ALA A 86 9.90 6.25 -10.19
N ASP A 87 10.55 6.94 -9.26
CA ASP A 87 11.92 7.42 -9.43
C ASP A 87 12.86 6.39 -8.79
N GLU A 88 13.87 5.94 -9.53
CA GLU A 88 14.72 4.77 -9.24
C GLU A 88 13.96 3.48 -8.85
N PRO A 89 13.29 2.79 -9.80
CA PRO A 89 12.40 1.66 -9.47
C PRO A 89 13.13 0.39 -9.01
N THR A 90 14.46 0.30 -9.12
CA THR A 90 15.26 -0.93 -9.03
C THR A 90 16.20 -1.00 -7.83
N THR A 91 16.51 0.11 -7.17
CA THR A 91 17.63 0.15 -6.20
C THR A 91 17.23 -0.42 -4.83
N ALA A 92 15.92 -0.61 -4.58
CA ALA A 92 15.37 -1.19 -3.35
C ALA A 92 14.26 -2.24 -3.55
N LEU A 93 13.76 -2.43 -4.78
CA LEU A 93 12.81 -3.51 -5.07
C LEU A 93 13.59 -4.78 -5.42
N ASP A 94 13.50 -5.78 -4.56
CA ASP A 94 13.72 -7.17 -4.94
C ASP A 94 12.97 -7.44 -6.26
N VAL A 95 13.66 -7.97 -7.27
CA VAL A 95 13.17 -8.18 -8.65
C VAL A 95 11.80 -8.88 -8.68
N THR A 96 11.52 -9.66 -7.64
CA THR A 96 10.25 -10.34 -7.39
C THR A 96 9.06 -9.37 -7.22
N ILE A 97 9.25 -8.20 -6.61
CA ILE A 97 8.17 -7.22 -6.36
C ILE A 97 7.86 -6.36 -7.58
N GLN A 98 8.86 -6.06 -8.41
CA GLN A 98 8.61 -5.41 -9.68
C GLN A 98 7.68 -6.25 -10.56
N ALA A 99 7.94 -7.56 -10.64
CA ALA A 99 7.08 -8.48 -11.36
C ALA A 99 5.65 -8.49 -10.78
N GLN A 100 5.50 -8.56 -9.45
CA GLN A 100 4.18 -8.54 -8.80
C GLN A 100 3.42 -7.23 -9.02
N VAL A 101 4.09 -6.07 -8.96
CA VAL A 101 3.45 -4.77 -9.21
C VAL A 101 3.12 -4.60 -10.69
N LEU A 102 4.01 -5.02 -11.60
CA LEU A 102 3.76 -4.99 -13.05
C LEU A 102 2.63 -5.94 -13.46
N ASP A 103 2.57 -7.13 -12.89
CA ASP A 103 1.51 -8.10 -13.14
C ASP A 103 0.17 -7.62 -12.57
N LEU A 104 0.18 -6.97 -11.40
CA LEU A 104 -1.00 -6.30 -10.87
C LEU A 104 -1.49 -5.16 -11.78
N MET A 105 -0.58 -4.34 -12.31
CA MET A 105 -0.93 -3.28 -13.27
C MET A 105 -1.46 -3.85 -14.60
N ARG A 106 -1.02 -5.04 -15.01
CA ARG A 106 -1.57 -5.74 -16.19
C ARG A 106 -2.99 -6.25 -15.93
N GLN A 107 -3.25 -6.85 -14.76
CA GLN A 107 -4.58 -7.35 -14.40
C GLN A 107 -5.63 -6.25 -14.24
N LEU A 108 -5.24 -5.03 -13.87
CA LEU A 108 -6.15 -3.88 -13.73
C LEU A 108 -6.44 -3.16 -15.07
N LYS A 109 -5.76 -3.52 -16.16
CA LYS A 109 -5.91 -2.88 -17.49
C LYS A 109 -6.89 -3.60 -18.42
N GLU A 110 -7.38 -4.77 -18.04
CA GLU A 110 -8.45 -5.53 -18.71
C GLU A 110 -9.79 -5.31 -17.99
#